data_AF-A0A0S4PS81-F1
#
_entry.id   AF-A0A0S4PS81-F1
#
_cell.length_a   1.000
_cell.length_b   1.000
_cell.length_c   1.000
_cell.angle_alpha   90.00
_cell.angle_beta   90.00
_cell.angle_gamma   90.00
#
_symmetry.space_group_name_H-M   'P 1'
#
loop_
_entity.id
_entity.type
_entity.pdbx_description
1 polymer ?
#
loop_
_entity_poly.entity_id
_entity_poly.type
_entity_poly.pdbx_seq_one_letter_code
_entity_poly.pdbx_strand_id
1 'polypeptide(L)'
;MEKGRICVEIPLTTQSGKIRIKIRNSFYEYGIPTATRQIPFSQKHYIEWQIGYDVDKSDKEKLALSTLQETHFVGANEKNKALYELSEYLYYFV
;
A
#
# COMPACT_ATOMS: atom_id res chain seq x y z
N MET A 1 -2.38 1.43 -19.29
CA MET A 1 -3.49 1.97 -18.47
C MET A 1 -4.79 1.66 -19.19
N GLU A 2 -5.62 0.78 -18.63
CA GLU A 2 -7.03 0.66 -19.07
C GLU A 2 -7.75 1.94 -18.66
N LYS A 3 -8.59 2.52 -19.54
CA LYS A 3 -9.31 3.76 -19.24
C LYS A 3 -10.12 3.60 -17.93
N GLY A 4 -9.84 4.45 -16.94
CA GLY A 4 -10.61 4.55 -15.69
C GLY A 4 -10.28 3.51 -14.60
N ARG A 5 -9.12 2.85 -14.65
CA ARG A 5 -8.69 1.92 -13.60
C ARG A 5 -7.25 2.19 -13.17
N ILE A 6 -7.00 2.09 -11.86
CA ILE A 6 -5.66 2.09 -11.29
C ILE A 6 -5.31 0.65 -10.91
N CYS A 7 -4.21 0.14 -11.45
CA CYS A 7 -3.67 -1.17 -11.09
C CYS A 7 -2.52 -0.98 -10.11
N VAL A 8 -2.56 -1.70 -8.99
CA VAL A 8 -1.51 -1.66 -7.96
C VAL A 8 -0.83 -3.01 -7.91
N GLU A 9 0.49 -3.02 -7.99
CA GLU A 9 1.30 -4.23 -7.83
C GLU A 9 1.45 -4.56 -6.34
N ILE A 10 1.03 -5.76 -5.95
CA ILE A 10 1.08 -6.23 -4.56
C ILE A 10 2.01 -7.45 -4.48
N PRO A 11 3.14 -7.37 -3.76
CA PRO A 11 4.02 -8.52 -3.54
C PRO A 11 3.35 -9.53 -2.60
N LEU A 12 3.09 -10.74 -3.10
CA LEU A 12 2.39 -11.79 -2.33
C LEU A 12 3.32 -12.71 -1.52
N THR A 13 4.63 -12.66 -1.77
CA THR A 13 5.61 -13.56 -1.13
C THR A 13 6.55 -12.89 -0.14
N THR A 14 6.45 -11.57 0.00
CA THR A 14 7.32 -10.79 0.91
C THR A 14 6.55 -10.55 2.20
N GLN A 15 6.91 -11.27 3.27
CA GLN A 15 6.21 -11.17 4.55
C GLN A 15 6.71 -10.02 5.44
N SER A 16 7.87 -9.42 5.10
CA SER A 16 8.40 -8.24 5.77
C SER A 16 8.01 -6.97 5.00
N GLY A 17 7.27 -6.07 5.65
CA GLY A 17 6.88 -4.78 5.07
C GLY A 17 5.46 -4.35 5.43
N LYS A 18 4.96 -3.37 4.67
CA LYS A 18 3.59 -2.83 4.77
C LYS A 18 2.52 -3.80 4.30
N ILE A 19 2.86 -4.70 3.38
CA ILE A 19 1.96 -5.66 2.77
C ILE A 19 2.27 -7.03 3.35
N ARG A 20 1.23 -7.72 3.81
CA ARG A 20 1.32 -9.05 4.40
C ARG A 20 0.15 -9.88 3.93
N ILE A 21 0.38 -11.18 3.72
CA ILE A 21 -0.68 -12.12 3.44
C ILE A 21 -1.05 -12.84 4.74
N LYS A 22 -2.34 -12.84 5.04
CA LYS A 22 -2.91 -13.49 6.22
C LYS A 22 -4.02 -14.45 5.82
N ILE A 23 -4.31 -15.38 6.71
CA ILE A 23 -5.42 -16.33 6.58
C ILE A 23 -6.41 -16.14 7.74
N ARG A 24 -7.71 -16.20 7.45
CA ARG A 24 -8.78 -16.25 8.46
C ARG A 24 -9.88 -17.23 8.03
N ASN A 25 -10.51 -17.94 8.97
CA ASN A 25 -11.61 -18.85 8.61
C ASN A 25 -12.96 -18.15 8.55
N SER A 26 -13.12 -17.06 9.30
CA SER A 26 -14.32 -16.24 9.33
C SER A 26 -13.96 -14.76 9.43
N PHE A 27 -14.93 -13.87 9.17
CA PHE A 27 -14.75 -12.43 9.29
C PHE A 27 -14.57 -11.95 10.74
N TYR A 28 -14.96 -12.77 11.71
CA TYR A 28 -14.89 -12.46 13.14
C TYR A 28 -13.60 -12.93 13.80
N GLU A 29 -12.78 -13.70 13.09
CA GLU A 29 -11.50 -14.19 13.57
C GLU A 29 -10.35 -13.24 13.22
N TYR A 30 -9.30 -13.32 14.03
CA TYR A 30 -8.02 -12.67 13.73
C TYR A 30 -7.35 -13.34 12.53
N GLY A 31 -6.70 -12.53 11.69
CA GLY A 31 -5.87 -13.05 10.63
C GLY A 31 -4.51 -13.51 11.12
N ILE A 32 -4.14 -14.73 10.75
CA ILE A 32 -2.88 -15.36 11.11
C ILE A 32 -1.90 -15.21 9.93
N PRO A 33 -0.61 -14.89 10.15
CA PRO A 33 0.40 -14.90 9.11
C PRO A 33 0.50 -16.25 8.40
N THR A 34 0.72 -16.26 7.08
CA THR A 34 0.82 -17.50 6.30
C THR A 34 2.10 -17.56 5.46
N ALA A 35 2.66 -18.76 5.32
CA ALA A 35 3.83 -19.05 4.50
C ALA A 35 3.43 -19.24 3.03
N THR A 36 3.22 -18.13 2.30
CA THR A 36 2.66 -18.14 0.93
C THR A 36 3.50 -18.87 -0.12
N ARG A 37 4.79 -19.12 0.15
CA ARG A 37 5.65 -19.94 -0.72
C ARG A 37 5.43 -21.45 -0.54
N GLN A 38 4.79 -21.87 0.55
CA GLN A 38 4.62 -23.28 0.92
C GLN A 38 3.15 -23.70 0.91
N ILE A 39 2.24 -22.77 1.24
CA ILE A 39 0.81 -23.05 1.37
C ILE A 39 0.08 -22.53 0.12
N PRO A 40 -0.69 -23.38 -0.60
CA PRO A 40 -1.51 -22.94 -1.72
C PRO A 40 -2.54 -21.89 -1.30
N PHE A 41 -2.77 -20.92 -2.18
CA PHE A 41 -3.79 -19.90 -1.96
C PHE A 41 -5.20 -20.50 -1.93
N SER A 42 -6.05 -19.89 -1.11
CA SER A 42 -7.45 -20.24 -0.95
C SER A 42 -8.25 -18.99 -0.62
N GLN A 43 -9.59 -19.07 -0.65
CA GLN A 43 -10.47 -17.94 -0.31
C GLN A 43 -10.34 -17.44 1.13
N LYS A 44 -9.65 -18.19 2.00
CA LYS A 44 -9.34 -17.77 3.36
C LYS A 44 -8.19 -16.75 3.43
N HIS A 45 -7.41 -16.63 2.36
CA HIS A 45 -6.29 -15.72 2.27
C HIS A 45 -6.76 -14.31 1.93
N TYR A 46 -6.17 -13.32 2.59
CA TYR A 46 -6.42 -11.92 2.29
C TYR A 46 -5.14 -11.10 2.44
N ILE A 47 -5.14 -9.92 1.82
CA ILE A 47 -4.03 -8.97 1.87
C ILE A 47 -4.30 -7.99 3.02
N GLU A 48 -3.37 -7.94 3.97
CA GLU A 48 -3.27 -6.86 4.93
C GLU A 48 -2.28 -5.84 4.36
N TRP A 49 -2.76 -4.61 4.10
CA TRP A 49 -1.94 -3.53 3.60
C TRP A 49 -2.04 -2.33 4.54
N GLN A 50 -0.92 -2.00 5.18
CA GLN A 50 -0.75 -0.73 5.88
C GLN A 50 -0.49 0.39 4.86
N ILE A 51 -1.54 0.77 4.14
CA ILE A 51 -1.50 1.83 3.13
C ILE A 51 -1.26 3.19 3.80
N GLY A 52 -0.40 4.00 3.19
CA GLY A 52 -0.14 5.39 3.53
C GLY A 52 -0.89 6.34 2.60
N TYR A 53 -0.76 7.63 2.88
CA TYR A 53 -1.37 8.71 2.10
C TYR A 53 -0.39 9.86 1.82
N ASP A 54 0.82 9.81 2.38
CA ASP A 54 1.83 10.82 2.17
C ASP A 54 3.26 10.29 2.33
N VAL A 55 4.20 11.08 1.84
CA VAL A 55 5.64 10.88 1.99
C VAL A 55 6.31 12.21 2.30
N ASP A 56 7.26 12.19 3.23
CA ASP A 56 8.12 13.33 3.54
C ASP A 56 9.10 13.57 2.39
N LYS A 57 9.20 14.81 1.87
CA LYS A 57 10.06 15.09 0.70
C LYS A 57 11.56 15.00 1.02
N SER A 58 11.93 14.91 2.30
CA SER A 58 13.30 14.60 2.73
C SER A 58 13.66 13.12 2.54
N ASP A 59 12.67 12.21 2.55
CA ASP A 59 12.86 10.78 2.28
C ASP A 59 12.88 10.52 0.77
N LYS A 60 14.07 10.64 0.18
CA LYS A 60 14.26 10.54 -1.29
C LYS A 60 13.95 9.16 -1.84
N GLU A 61 14.24 8.10 -1.10
CA GLU A 61 13.98 6.72 -1.54
C GLU A 61 12.48 6.47 -1.63
N LYS A 62 11.72 6.86 -0.60
CA LYS A 62 10.27 6.69 -0.60
C LYS A 62 9.57 7.66 -1.55
N LEU A 63 10.08 8.89 -1.68
CA LEU A 63 9.56 9.86 -2.64
C LEU A 63 9.68 9.35 -4.08
N ALA A 64 10.80 8.67 -4.41
CA ALA A 64 11.01 8.10 -5.73
C ALA A 64 9.98 7.02 -6.12
N LEU A 65 9.26 6.45 -5.14
CA LEU A 65 8.16 5.50 -5.37
C LEU A 65 6.84 6.17 -5.77
N SER A 66 6.71 7.48 -5.57
CA SER A 66 5.54 8.24 -6.04
C SER A 66 5.74 8.72 -7.47
N THR A 67 4.65 8.74 -8.23
CA THR A 67 4.62 9.38 -9.55
C THR A 67 4.23 10.87 -9.51
N LEU A 68 3.90 11.40 -8.31
CA LEU A 68 3.48 12.79 -8.05
C LEU A 68 4.47 13.54 -7.14
N GLN A 69 5.78 13.38 -7.37
CA GLN A 69 6.85 13.88 -6.49
C GLN A 69 6.87 15.41 -6.36
N GLU A 70 6.38 16.11 -7.37
CA GLU A 70 6.24 17.55 -7.45
C GLU A 70 5.18 18.11 -6.51
N THR A 71 4.17 17.31 -6.14
CA THR A 71 3.10 17.73 -5.22
C THR A 71 3.67 18.18 -3.88
N HIS A 72 3.07 19.22 -3.31
CA HIS A 72 3.62 19.87 -2.13
C HIS A 72 2.51 20.30 -1.18
N PHE A 73 2.63 19.88 0.08
CA PHE A 73 1.85 20.42 1.17
C PHE A 73 2.64 20.37 2.47
N VAL A 74 2.24 21.20 3.43
CA VAL A 74 2.80 21.19 4.78
C VAL A 74 1.89 20.34 5.66
N GLY A 75 2.43 19.24 6.18
CA GLY A 75 1.70 18.38 7.11
C GLY A 75 1.48 19.07 8.47
N ALA A 76 0.58 18.53 9.28
CA ALA A 76 0.35 19.03 10.65
C ALA A 76 1.60 18.92 11.56
N ASN A 77 2.59 18.11 11.16
CA ASN A 77 3.89 18.02 11.80
C ASN A 77 4.92 19.01 11.22
N GLU A 78 4.46 20.04 10.49
CA GLU A 78 5.25 21.10 9.84
C GLU A 78 6.23 20.61 8.77
N LYS A 79 6.17 19.32 8.42
CA LYS A 79 7.04 18.74 7.41
C LYS A 79 6.49 18.96 6.01
N ASN A 80 7.42 19.16 5.08
CA ASN A 80 7.13 19.21 3.66
C ASN A 80 6.85 17.80 3.13
N LYS A 81 5.64 17.59 2.59
CA LYS A 81 5.19 16.29 2.10
C LYS A 81 4.71 16.33 0.65
N ALA A 82 4.69 15.17 0.03
CA ALA A 82 4.08 14.89 -1.28
C ALA A 82 2.99 13.81 -1.15
N LEU A 83 2.08 13.76 -2.13
CA LEU A 83 1.06 12.72 -2.24
C LEU A 83 1.71 11.35 -2.48
N TYR A 84 1.13 10.29 -1.95
CA TYR A 84 1.67 8.93 -2.06
C TYR A 84 0.60 7.88 -1.74
N GLU A 85 0.64 6.73 -2.43
CA GLU A 85 -0.30 5.61 -2.28
C GLU A 85 -1.77 6.08 -2.37
N LEU A 86 -2.51 6.12 -1.25
CA LEU A 86 -3.95 6.42 -1.26
C LEU A 86 -4.27 7.78 -1.91
N SER A 87 -3.55 8.83 -1.53
CA SER A 87 -3.85 10.19 -2.02
C SER A 87 -3.48 10.38 -3.49
N GLU A 88 -2.47 9.67 -3.95
CA GLU A 88 -2.06 9.62 -5.36
C GLU A 88 -3.11 8.90 -6.20
N TYR A 89 -3.69 7.80 -5.70
CA TYR A 89 -4.80 7.15 -6.38
C TYR A 89 -6.01 8.07 -6.50
N LEU A 90 -6.38 8.76 -5.42
CA LEU A 90 -7.48 9.72 -5.46
C LEU A 90 -7.22 10.84 -6.47
N TYR A 91 -5.99 11.35 -6.54
CA TYR A 91 -5.61 12.37 -7.52
C TYR A 91 -5.82 11.90 -8.96
N TYR A 92 -5.47 10.65 -9.27
CA TYR A 92 -5.64 10.10 -10.63
C TYR A 92 -7.08 9.70 -10.98
N PHE A 93 -7.95 9.53 -10.00
CA PHE A 93 -9.36 9.21 -10.23
C PHE A 93 -10.26 10.45 -10.40
N VAL A 94 -9.79 11.63 -10.00
CA VAL A 94 -10.49 12.93 -10.12
C VAL A 94 -10.12 13.60 -11.43
#